data_AF-A0A7W1DRA0-F1
#
_entry.id   AF-A0A7W1DRA0-F1
#
_cell.length_a   1.000
_cell.length_b   1.000
_cell.length_c   1.000
_cell.angle_alpha   90.00
_cell.angle_beta   90.00
_cell.angle_gamma   90.00
#
_symmetry.space_group_name_H-M   'P 1'
#
loop_
_entity.id
_entity.type
_entity.pdbx_description
1 polymer ?
#
loop_
_entity_poly.entity_id
_entity_poly.type
_entity_poly.pdbx_seq_one_letter_code
_entity_poly.pdbx_strand_id
1 'polypeptide(L)'
;MTTFVLAATLAAFSAAPLAQQQLDRKKVPAPGPTPVLRVPTWTTSKLANGAQLIVSERKGLPLVSMSITFVGGTRQFETPGKVGVAAFTTAMLREGTKTRDGEALALALQLLGTNVGAGVGAESGSVSFQSTTDKFAPTLEIMADMLVNPTFPAAALDRLRAQRLVQLAQANAQPGTIASRVYSRVLYGAEHPFALTPTETTVKAVTREDVVAFHNEYFKPGRAIITVVGDVNAASVKGMLDKALAGWTAGGEKPAFKYPAPSAARATAIYLVDKPGAAQSVVSIGLPGPPRNTPDFMALEVMNFILGGHFQSRLNANIREEKGYSYGVNSGFSFGKGPGPFTAGGDVVSDKTDAALVEFMKELRGIHGGRAISDEEMTTARDSLIQGLPDRFSTLGGIGQSILSLYLNDLPMDYYQNYPKGISAVTKDDVLRVAKKYVDLDHINIVIVGDRKSIEGPLKATGIAPIVILDAEGMPQK
;
A
#
# COMPACT_ATOMS: atom_id res chain seq x y z
N MET A 1 76.33 4.95 3.70
CA MET A 1 76.33 4.82 5.16
C MET A 1 76.12 6.20 5.76
N THR A 2 74.89 6.54 6.13
CA THR A 2 74.59 7.72 6.94
C THR A 2 73.33 7.40 7.73
N THR A 3 73.53 7.24 9.02
CA THR A 3 72.55 6.92 10.06
C THR A 3 71.88 8.20 10.53
N PHE A 4 70.56 8.23 10.70
CA PHE A 4 69.93 9.09 11.70
C PHE A 4 68.72 8.38 12.30
N VAL A 5 68.73 8.29 13.63
CA VAL A 5 67.82 7.52 14.47
C VAL A 5 66.55 8.31 14.78
N LEU A 6 65.47 7.56 14.85
CA LEU A 6 64.08 7.88 15.13
C LEU A 6 63.87 8.49 16.53
N ALA A 7 63.04 9.53 16.64
CA ALA A 7 62.38 9.91 17.89
C ALA A 7 60.86 9.94 17.64
N ALA A 8 60.17 8.91 18.11
CA ALA A 8 58.71 8.80 18.07
C ALA A 8 58.13 9.36 19.38
N THR A 9 57.44 10.49 19.31
CA THR A 9 56.61 11.00 20.41
C THR A 9 55.25 10.30 20.38
N LEU A 10 55.01 9.39 21.33
CA LEU A 10 53.67 8.88 21.63
C LEU A 10 52.88 9.97 22.36
N ALA A 11 51.84 10.51 21.70
CA ALA A 11 50.81 11.29 22.39
C ALA A 11 49.81 10.33 23.04
N ALA A 12 49.79 10.29 24.36
CA ALA A 12 48.78 9.55 25.13
C ALA A 12 47.44 10.28 25.03
N PHE A 13 46.48 9.70 24.28
CA PHE A 13 45.08 10.11 24.36
C PHE A 13 44.49 9.60 25.69
N SER A 14 44.27 10.51 26.63
CA SER A 14 43.46 10.27 27.81
C SER A 14 41.99 10.14 27.40
N ALA A 15 41.50 8.91 27.31
CA ALA A 15 40.08 8.63 27.19
C ALA A 15 39.39 9.03 28.51
N ALA A 16 38.64 10.12 28.50
CA ALA A 16 37.73 10.42 29.60
C ALA A 16 36.66 9.30 29.66
N PRO A 17 36.37 8.73 30.84
CA PRO A 17 35.35 7.70 30.96
C PRO A 17 34.00 8.32 30.61
N LEU A 18 33.34 7.80 29.58
CA LEU A 18 31.92 8.05 29.33
C LEU A 18 31.17 7.59 30.58
N ALA A 19 30.64 8.53 31.36
CA ALA A 19 29.75 8.23 32.46
C ALA A 19 28.57 7.42 31.91
N GLN A 20 28.51 6.13 32.23
CA GLN A 20 27.34 5.31 32.00
C GLN A 20 26.19 5.93 32.80
N GLN A 21 25.33 6.71 32.15
CA GLN A 21 24.04 7.06 32.72
C GLN A 21 23.32 5.75 33.02
N GLN A 22 23.16 5.45 34.31
CA GLN A 22 22.42 4.30 34.78
C GLN A 22 20.95 4.52 34.42
N LEU A 23 20.54 4.01 33.24
CA LEU A 23 19.17 4.10 32.75
C LEU A 23 18.23 3.39 33.72
N ASP A 24 17.42 4.18 34.44
CA ASP A 24 16.34 3.66 35.28
C ASP A 24 15.22 3.12 34.38
N ARG A 25 15.28 1.80 34.11
CA ARG A 25 14.31 1.10 33.25
C ARG A 25 12.89 1.06 33.83
N LYS A 26 12.65 1.58 35.03
CA LYS A 26 11.32 1.71 35.64
C LYS A 26 10.65 3.04 35.31
N LYS A 27 11.39 4.04 34.82
CA LYS A 27 10.83 5.34 34.45
C LYS A 27 10.67 5.40 32.93
N VAL A 28 9.42 5.61 32.49
CA VAL A 28 9.13 5.92 31.09
C VAL A 28 9.86 7.22 30.75
N PRO A 29 10.68 7.26 29.69
CA PRO A 29 11.31 8.49 29.25
C PRO A 29 10.26 9.58 29.00
N ALA A 30 10.55 10.80 29.43
CA ALA A 30 9.68 11.93 29.09
C ALA A 30 9.60 12.06 27.55
N PRO A 31 8.41 12.36 26.99
CA PRO A 31 8.29 12.64 25.57
C PRO A 31 9.25 13.76 25.15
N GLY A 32 9.87 13.60 23.98
CA GLY A 32 10.63 14.68 23.36
C GLY A 32 9.74 15.89 23.00
N PRO A 33 10.34 17.00 22.55
CA PRO A 33 9.56 18.14 22.07
C PRO A 33 8.64 17.74 20.91
N THR A 34 7.45 18.33 20.85
CA THR A 34 6.48 18.08 19.77
C THR A 34 7.11 18.41 18.41
N PRO A 35 7.09 17.48 17.44
CA PRO A 35 7.64 17.73 16.12
C PRO A 35 6.92 18.90 15.43
N VAL A 36 7.70 19.82 14.86
CA VAL A 36 7.13 20.94 14.07
C VAL A 36 6.85 20.46 12.66
N LEU A 37 5.58 20.55 12.25
CA LEU A 37 5.17 20.26 10.88
C LEU A 37 5.82 21.25 9.90
N ARG A 38 6.62 20.73 8.97
CA ARG A 38 7.17 21.48 7.84
C ARG A 38 6.73 20.84 6.55
N VAL A 39 5.64 21.35 5.98
CA VAL A 39 5.18 20.88 4.66
C VAL A 39 6.19 21.33 3.60
N PRO A 40 6.75 20.41 2.80
CA PRO A 40 7.69 20.76 1.74
C PRO A 40 7.08 21.69 0.71
N THR A 41 7.91 22.53 0.10
CA THR A 41 7.53 23.29 -1.10
C THR A 41 7.93 22.52 -2.35
N TRP A 42 7.20 22.73 -3.45
CA TRP A 42 7.50 22.14 -4.74
C TRP A 42 7.16 23.08 -5.88
N THR A 43 7.77 22.84 -7.03
CA THR A 43 7.42 23.47 -8.30
C THR A 43 6.66 22.50 -9.18
N THR A 44 5.79 23.01 -10.04
CA THR A 44 5.09 22.22 -11.06
C THR A 44 5.38 22.78 -12.44
N SER A 45 5.70 21.90 -13.39
CA SER A 45 5.89 22.24 -14.80
C SER A 45 5.46 21.07 -15.70
N LYS A 46 5.66 21.18 -17.02
CA LYS A 46 5.43 20.11 -17.99
C LYS A 46 6.70 19.84 -18.79
N LEU A 47 6.97 18.57 -19.08
CA LEU A 47 7.99 18.15 -20.04
C LEU A 47 7.53 18.46 -21.48
N ALA A 48 8.47 18.41 -22.42
CA ALA A 48 8.21 18.64 -23.85
C ALA A 48 7.17 17.66 -24.43
N ASN A 49 7.11 16.43 -23.91
CA ASN A 49 6.13 15.41 -24.31
C ASN A 49 4.78 15.51 -23.58
N GLY A 50 4.59 16.55 -22.74
CA GLY A 50 3.35 16.83 -22.02
C GLY A 50 3.22 16.17 -20.65
N ALA A 51 4.15 15.30 -20.23
CA ALA A 51 4.13 14.72 -18.89
C ALA A 51 4.22 15.80 -17.80
N GLN A 52 3.47 15.64 -16.72
CA GLN A 52 3.50 16.56 -15.59
C GLN A 52 4.76 16.33 -14.75
N LEU A 53 5.50 17.39 -14.42
CA LEU A 53 6.70 17.34 -13.59
C LEU A 53 6.49 18.12 -12.29
N ILE A 54 6.80 17.48 -11.18
CA ILE A 54 6.79 18.01 -9.82
C ILE A 54 8.21 17.85 -9.25
N VAL A 55 8.79 18.95 -8.78
CA VAL A 55 10.12 18.92 -8.15
C VAL A 55 10.07 19.56 -6.78
N SER A 56 10.52 18.83 -5.75
CA SER A 56 10.74 19.35 -4.39
C SER A 56 12.22 19.29 -4.05
N GLU A 57 12.85 20.46 -3.97
CA GLU A 57 14.28 20.58 -3.65
C GLU A 57 14.49 20.36 -2.15
N ARG A 58 15.39 19.42 -1.79
CA ARG A 58 15.78 19.13 -0.41
C ARG A 58 17.28 18.94 -0.32
N LYS A 59 17.95 19.97 0.19
CA LYS A 59 19.39 19.97 0.44
C LYS A 59 19.74 19.21 1.72
N GLY A 60 21.00 18.79 1.86
CA GLY A 60 21.57 18.25 3.10
C GLY A 60 22.09 16.83 2.99
N LEU A 61 21.56 16.02 2.06
CA LEU A 61 22.11 14.72 1.68
C LEU A 61 22.18 14.65 0.16
N PRO A 62 23.27 14.12 -0.43
CA PRO A 62 23.43 14.02 -1.88
C PRO A 62 22.61 12.84 -2.42
N LEU A 63 21.29 12.87 -2.20
CA LEU A 63 20.34 11.82 -2.54
C LEU A 63 19.18 12.39 -3.33
N VAL A 64 18.67 11.59 -4.27
CA VAL A 64 17.52 11.93 -5.12
C VAL A 64 16.59 10.74 -5.21
N SER A 65 15.30 10.97 -4.99
CA SER A 65 14.23 10.01 -5.25
C SER A 65 13.42 10.49 -6.45
N MET A 66 13.19 9.60 -7.42
CA MET A 66 12.38 9.89 -8.59
C MET A 66 11.34 8.79 -8.81
N SER A 67 10.13 9.21 -9.16
CA SER A 67 9.06 8.32 -9.61
C SER A 67 8.32 8.92 -10.79
N ILE A 68 8.09 8.11 -11.83
CA ILE A 68 7.10 8.36 -12.87
C ILE A 68 5.87 7.55 -12.47
N THR A 69 4.83 8.23 -11.96
CA THR A 69 3.57 7.58 -11.60
C THR A 69 2.55 7.73 -12.73
N PHE A 70 1.90 6.63 -13.08
CA PHE A 70 0.86 6.56 -14.09
C PHE A 70 -0.51 6.54 -13.42
N VAL A 71 -1.37 7.49 -13.79
CA VAL A 71 -2.75 7.56 -13.31
C VAL A 71 -3.58 6.46 -13.97
N GLY A 72 -4.24 5.65 -13.13
CA GLY A 72 -4.93 4.42 -13.52
C GLY A 72 -4.05 3.19 -13.33
N GLY A 73 -4.66 2.05 -13.03
CA GLY A 73 -3.96 0.81 -12.73
C GLY A 73 -4.67 -0.40 -13.29
N THR A 74 -4.48 -1.56 -12.67
CA THR A 74 -5.07 -2.82 -13.14
C THR A 74 -6.59 -2.76 -13.22
N ARG A 75 -7.27 -1.91 -12.43
CA ARG A 75 -8.73 -1.82 -12.44
C ARG A 75 -9.28 -1.04 -13.64
N GLN A 76 -8.42 -0.33 -14.37
CA GLN A 76 -8.77 0.37 -15.61
C GLN A 76 -8.28 -0.37 -16.85
N PHE A 77 -7.13 -1.05 -16.75
CA PHE A 77 -6.37 -1.51 -17.92
C PHE A 77 -6.20 -3.02 -18.03
N GLU A 78 -6.61 -3.81 -17.04
CA GLU A 78 -6.66 -5.28 -17.20
C GLU A 78 -8.07 -5.74 -17.53
N THR A 79 -8.16 -6.77 -18.38
CA THR A 79 -9.42 -7.45 -18.73
C THR A 79 -9.51 -8.79 -18.00
N PRO A 80 -10.72 -9.30 -17.70
CA PRO A 80 -10.90 -10.54 -16.93
C PRO A 80 -10.14 -11.76 -17.49
N GLY A 81 -9.98 -11.87 -18.81
CA GLY A 81 -9.26 -12.98 -19.45
C GLY A 81 -7.73 -12.89 -19.39
N LYS A 82 -7.17 -11.72 -19.03
CA LYS A 82 -5.73 -11.42 -19.09
C LYS A 82 -5.21 -10.80 -17.78
N VAL A 83 -5.91 -11.03 -16.67
CA VAL A 83 -5.51 -10.54 -15.35
C VAL A 83 -4.08 -11.01 -15.03
N GLY A 84 -3.21 -10.08 -14.68
CA GLY A 84 -1.77 -10.31 -14.49
C GLY A 84 -0.87 -9.80 -15.63
N VAL A 85 -1.43 -9.37 -16.77
CA VAL A 85 -0.64 -8.78 -17.87
C VAL A 85 0.17 -7.54 -17.42
N ALA A 86 -0.36 -6.73 -16.50
CA ALA A 86 0.36 -5.56 -15.99
C ALA A 86 1.59 -5.94 -15.16
N ALA A 87 1.47 -7.03 -14.38
CA ALA A 87 2.57 -7.58 -13.59
C ALA A 87 3.67 -8.17 -14.50
N PHE A 88 3.29 -8.89 -15.55
CA PHE A 88 4.26 -9.35 -16.55
C PHE A 88 4.94 -8.19 -17.26
N THR A 89 4.16 -7.19 -17.69
CA THR A 89 4.71 -6.03 -18.40
C THR A 89 5.75 -5.31 -17.57
N THR A 90 5.46 -5.03 -16.29
CA THR A 90 6.39 -4.33 -15.40
C THR A 90 7.62 -5.16 -15.03
N ALA A 91 7.47 -6.47 -14.79
CA ALA A 91 8.60 -7.36 -14.59
C ALA A 91 9.53 -7.39 -15.81
N MET A 92 8.95 -7.41 -17.01
CA MET A 92 9.70 -7.50 -18.26
C MET A 92 10.41 -6.20 -18.68
N LEU A 93 10.12 -5.05 -18.06
CA LEU A 93 10.89 -3.81 -18.31
C LEU A 93 12.38 -3.97 -17.96
N ARG A 94 12.73 -4.94 -17.11
CA ARG A 94 14.11 -5.24 -16.70
C ARG A 94 14.78 -6.32 -17.52
N GLU A 95 14.05 -6.94 -18.46
CA GLU A 95 14.50 -8.16 -19.14
C GLU A 95 15.21 -7.88 -20.46
N GLY A 96 15.12 -6.65 -20.95
CA GLY A 96 15.84 -6.23 -22.15
C GLY A 96 15.27 -4.96 -22.75
N THR A 97 16.17 -4.19 -23.34
CA THR A 97 15.91 -2.98 -24.12
C THR A 97 16.55 -3.14 -25.51
N LYS A 98 16.33 -2.17 -26.39
CA LYS A 98 17.03 -2.13 -27.69
C LYS A 98 18.55 -1.98 -27.54
N THR A 99 19.05 -1.48 -26.41
CA THR A 99 20.48 -1.19 -26.22
C THR A 99 21.19 -2.18 -25.30
N ARG A 100 20.46 -2.86 -24.41
CA ARG A 100 21.01 -3.75 -23.38
C ARG A 100 20.07 -4.92 -23.12
N ASP A 101 20.61 -6.12 -22.97
CA ASP A 101 19.87 -7.26 -22.43
C ASP A 101 19.66 -7.13 -20.91
N GLY A 102 18.92 -8.06 -20.31
CA GLY A 102 18.59 -8.04 -18.89
C GLY A 102 19.82 -8.11 -17.96
N GLU A 103 20.85 -8.88 -18.33
CA GLU A 103 22.08 -9.00 -17.53
C GLU A 103 22.89 -7.70 -17.55
N ALA A 104 23.03 -7.08 -18.72
CA ALA A 104 23.69 -5.80 -18.88
C ALA A 104 22.94 -4.67 -18.15
N LEU A 105 21.59 -4.68 -18.14
CA LEU A 105 20.80 -3.74 -17.35
C LEU A 105 21.04 -3.91 -15.85
N ALA A 106 21.01 -5.15 -15.36
CA ALA A 106 21.24 -5.46 -13.94
C ALA A 106 22.65 -5.02 -13.50
N LEU A 107 23.67 -5.35 -14.30
CA LEU A 107 25.05 -4.96 -14.04
C LEU A 107 25.23 -3.44 -14.05
N ALA A 108 24.65 -2.73 -15.02
CA ALA A 108 24.73 -1.27 -15.10
C ALA A 108 24.13 -0.59 -13.87
N LEU A 109 22.97 -1.05 -13.40
CA LEU A 109 22.35 -0.55 -12.18
C LEU A 109 23.18 -0.87 -10.93
N GLN A 110 23.73 -2.10 -10.85
CA GLN A 110 24.60 -2.51 -9.74
C GLN A 110 25.86 -1.64 -9.64
N LEU A 111 26.51 -1.33 -10.78
CA LEU A 111 27.70 -0.46 -10.82
C LEU A 111 27.41 0.97 -10.36
N LEU A 112 26.16 1.43 -10.52
CA LEU A 112 25.70 2.73 -10.03
C LEU A 112 25.24 2.69 -8.56
N GLY A 113 25.19 1.50 -7.95
CA GLY A 113 24.65 1.33 -6.60
C GLY A 113 23.16 1.68 -6.49
N THR A 114 22.40 1.46 -7.57
CA THR A 114 20.99 1.86 -7.67
C THR A 114 20.12 0.69 -8.12
N ASN A 115 18.80 0.86 -8.04
CA ASN A 115 17.82 -0.10 -8.52
C ASN A 115 16.60 0.64 -9.09
N VAL A 116 16.09 0.16 -10.22
CA VAL A 116 14.84 0.65 -10.82
C VAL A 116 13.72 -0.33 -10.50
N GLY A 117 12.71 0.13 -9.78
CA GLY A 117 11.48 -0.61 -9.49
C GLY A 117 10.36 -0.21 -10.44
N ALA A 118 9.53 -1.17 -10.85
CA ALA A 118 8.32 -0.92 -11.63
C ALA A 118 7.18 -1.80 -11.10
N GLY A 119 5.96 -1.27 -11.14
CA GLY A 119 4.76 -2.02 -10.74
C GLY A 119 3.48 -1.28 -11.07
N VAL A 120 2.40 -2.02 -11.31
CA VAL A 120 1.06 -1.48 -11.50
C VAL A 120 0.16 -2.01 -10.38
N GLY A 121 -0.33 -1.09 -9.55
CA GLY A 121 -1.34 -1.36 -8.52
C GLY A 121 -2.76 -1.23 -9.07
N ALA A 122 -3.73 -1.22 -8.17
CA ALA A 122 -5.15 -1.19 -8.52
C ALA A 122 -5.52 0.05 -9.37
N GLU A 123 -5.08 1.24 -8.93
CA GLU A 123 -5.53 2.53 -9.48
C GLU A 123 -4.39 3.43 -9.95
N SER A 124 -3.15 2.99 -9.78
CA SER A 124 -1.95 3.67 -10.25
C SER A 124 -0.80 2.68 -10.39
N GLY A 125 0.17 3.02 -11.23
CA GLY A 125 1.44 2.29 -11.35
C GLY A 125 2.62 3.25 -11.32
N SER A 126 3.83 2.74 -11.19
CA SER A 126 5.02 3.58 -11.22
C SER A 126 6.24 2.88 -11.77
N VAL A 127 7.18 3.69 -12.27
CA VAL A 127 8.59 3.32 -12.46
C VAL A 127 9.42 4.31 -11.64
N SER A 128 10.28 3.82 -10.76
CA SER A 128 10.95 4.65 -9.76
C SER A 128 12.35 4.16 -9.42
N PHE A 129 13.18 5.06 -8.91
CA PHE A 129 14.48 4.74 -8.33
C PHE A 129 14.86 5.76 -7.26
N GLN A 130 15.88 5.40 -6.47
CA GLN A 130 16.60 6.31 -5.60
C GLN A 130 18.09 6.17 -5.87
N SER A 131 18.81 7.29 -5.94
CA SER A 131 20.25 7.30 -6.19
C SER A 131 20.93 8.40 -5.39
N THR A 132 22.26 8.42 -5.42
CA THR A 132 23.02 9.63 -5.10
C THR A 132 22.87 10.67 -6.20
N THR A 133 23.11 11.94 -5.89
CA THR A 133 22.97 13.06 -6.85
C THR A 133 23.85 12.88 -8.09
N ASP A 134 25.09 12.42 -7.92
CA ASP A 134 26.04 12.18 -9.02
C ASP A 134 25.66 10.98 -9.90
N LYS A 135 24.84 10.06 -9.39
CA LYS A 135 24.31 8.90 -10.13
C LYS A 135 22.90 9.12 -10.68
N PHE A 136 22.28 10.27 -10.44
CA PHE A 136 20.91 10.53 -10.89
C PHE A 136 20.78 10.46 -12.43
N ALA A 137 21.61 11.21 -13.15
CA ALA A 137 21.58 11.24 -14.62
C ALA A 137 21.83 9.86 -15.27
N PRO A 138 22.90 9.12 -14.94
CA PRO A 138 23.11 7.79 -15.54
C PRO A 138 22.03 6.77 -15.16
N THR A 139 21.44 6.87 -13.95
CA THR A 139 20.31 6.00 -13.58
C THR A 139 19.05 6.35 -14.37
N LEU A 140 18.78 7.65 -14.56
CA LEU A 140 17.67 8.14 -15.37
C LEU A 140 17.77 7.66 -16.82
N GLU A 141 18.96 7.66 -17.42
CA GLU A 141 19.17 7.14 -18.77
C GLU A 141 18.80 5.66 -18.89
N ILE A 142 19.19 4.84 -17.91
CA ILE A 142 18.82 3.41 -17.89
C ILE A 142 17.31 3.24 -17.69
N MET A 143 16.71 3.96 -16.74
CA MET A 143 15.27 3.91 -16.48
C MET A 143 14.45 4.35 -17.69
N ALA A 144 14.89 5.38 -18.40
CA ALA A 144 14.25 5.87 -19.62
C ALA A 144 14.33 4.81 -20.74
N ASP A 145 15.46 4.13 -20.91
CA ASP A 145 15.58 3.07 -21.92
C ASP A 145 14.69 1.86 -21.59
N MET A 146 14.63 1.47 -20.32
CA MET A 146 13.70 0.43 -19.82
C MET A 146 12.24 0.78 -20.10
N LEU A 147 11.86 2.04 -19.92
CA LEU A 147 10.49 2.51 -20.11
C LEU A 147 10.12 2.68 -21.59
N VAL A 148 11.03 3.23 -22.40
CA VAL A 148 10.73 3.68 -23.78
C VAL A 148 11.07 2.63 -24.83
N ASN A 149 12.10 1.81 -24.61
CA ASN A 149 12.59 0.84 -25.58
C ASN A 149 12.62 -0.63 -25.09
N PRO A 150 11.66 -1.13 -24.29
CA PRO A 150 11.68 -2.54 -23.89
C PRO A 150 11.49 -3.47 -25.10
N THR A 151 12.21 -4.59 -25.13
CA THR A 151 12.13 -5.59 -26.22
C THR A 151 11.20 -6.76 -25.92
N PHE A 152 10.84 -6.91 -24.64
CA PHE A 152 10.02 -7.99 -24.10
C PHE A 152 10.46 -9.39 -24.61
N PRO A 153 11.65 -9.89 -24.26
CA PRO A 153 12.16 -11.16 -24.78
C PRO A 153 11.22 -12.33 -24.46
N ALA A 154 10.90 -13.15 -25.46
CA ALA A 154 9.96 -14.28 -25.28
C ALA A 154 10.43 -15.28 -24.21
N ALA A 155 11.73 -15.60 -24.21
CA ALA A 155 12.33 -16.49 -23.20
C ALA A 155 12.19 -15.93 -21.77
N ALA A 156 12.22 -14.61 -21.61
CA ALA A 156 12.01 -13.98 -20.30
C ALA A 156 10.54 -14.10 -19.86
N LEU A 157 9.58 -13.92 -20.77
CA LEU A 157 8.17 -14.13 -20.47
C LEU A 157 7.90 -15.57 -20.02
N ASP A 158 8.46 -16.57 -20.71
CA ASP A 158 8.28 -17.97 -20.37
C ASP A 158 8.84 -18.29 -18.98
N ARG A 159 10.04 -17.78 -18.67
CA ARG A 159 10.66 -17.91 -17.35
C ARG A 159 9.82 -17.24 -16.25
N LEU A 160 9.41 -15.99 -16.46
CA LEU A 160 8.58 -15.25 -15.50
C LEU A 160 7.22 -15.92 -15.31
N ARG A 161 6.62 -16.47 -16.36
CA ARG A 161 5.36 -17.23 -16.27
C ARG A 161 5.53 -18.48 -15.43
N ALA A 162 6.58 -19.26 -15.65
CA ALA A 162 6.88 -20.43 -14.83
C ALA A 162 7.06 -20.06 -13.34
N GLN A 163 7.83 -19.00 -13.06
CA GLN A 163 7.99 -18.49 -11.69
C GLN A 163 6.65 -18.05 -11.09
N ARG A 164 5.81 -17.35 -11.85
CA ARG A 164 4.50 -16.87 -11.39
C ARG A 164 3.53 -18.02 -11.11
N LEU A 165 3.56 -19.08 -11.91
CA LEU A 165 2.74 -20.27 -11.67
C LEU A 165 3.14 -21.00 -10.39
N VAL A 166 4.44 -21.11 -10.10
CA VAL A 166 4.92 -21.65 -8.82
C VAL A 166 4.48 -20.78 -7.66
N GLN A 167 4.63 -19.44 -7.77
CA GLN A 167 4.15 -18.50 -6.76
C GLN A 167 2.65 -18.61 -6.51
N LEU A 168 1.85 -18.76 -7.58
CA LEU A 168 0.40 -18.94 -7.46
C LEU A 168 0.04 -20.26 -6.79
N ALA A 169 0.72 -21.35 -7.12
CA ALA A 169 0.50 -22.65 -6.47
C ALA A 169 0.82 -22.56 -4.96
N GLN A 170 1.92 -21.90 -4.59
CA GLN A 170 2.27 -21.66 -3.18
C GLN A 170 1.25 -20.74 -2.49
N ALA A 171 0.83 -19.66 -3.15
CA ALA A 171 -0.12 -18.72 -2.60
C ALA A 171 -1.51 -19.36 -2.41
N ASN A 172 -1.94 -20.25 -3.32
CA ASN A 172 -3.20 -20.99 -3.21
C ASN A 172 -3.25 -21.94 -2.01
N ALA A 173 -2.10 -22.33 -1.45
CA ALA A 173 -2.05 -23.12 -0.22
C ALA A 173 -2.14 -22.26 1.06
N GLN A 174 -1.96 -20.94 0.96
CA GLN A 174 -1.92 -20.02 2.09
C GLN A 174 -3.33 -19.51 2.45
N PRO A 175 -3.78 -19.67 3.71
CA PRO A 175 -5.10 -19.21 4.15
C PRO A 175 -5.37 -17.73 3.87
N GLY A 176 -4.39 -16.85 4.08
CA GLY A 176 -4.54 -15.41 3.86
C GLY A 176 -4.77 -15.03 2.40
N THR A 177 -4.14 -15.72 1.45
CA THR A 177 -4.37 -15.52 0.01
C THR A 177 -5.78 -15.94 -0.37
N ILE A 178 -6.23 -17.11 0.12
CA ILE A 178 -7.59 -17.59 -0.10
C ILE A 178 -8.59 -16.58 0.48
N ALA A 179 -8.36 -16.10 1.71
CA ALA A 179 -9.22 -15.13 2.37
C ALA A 179 -9.31 -13.82 1.57
N SER A 180 -8.18 -13.26 1.12
CA SER A 180 -8.16 -12.01 0.33
C SER A 180 -8.93 -12.14 -0.99
N ARG A 181 -8.74 -13.26 -1.71
CA ARG A 181 -9.46 -13.55 -2.97
C ARG A 181 -10.96 -13.70 -2.74
N VAL A 182 -11.35 -14.55 -1.78
CA VAL A 182 -12.76 -14.80 -1.47
C VAL A 182 -13.44 -13.55 -0.95
N TYR A 183 -12.77 -12.79 -0.06
CA TYR A 183 -13.26 -11.52 0.47
C TYR A 183 -13.56 -10.51 -0.62
N SER A 184 -12.63 -10.28 -1.54
CA SER A 184 -12.86 -9.37 -2.67
C SER A 184 -14.04 -9.83 -3.54
N ARG A 185 -14.17 -11.14 -3.78
CA ARG A 185 -15.29 -11.69 -4.55
C ARG A 185 -16.64 -11.54 -3.85
N VAL A 186 -16.68 -11.75 -2.53
CA VAL A 186 -17.88 -11.56 -1.71
C VAL A 186 -18.32 -10.11 -1.72
N LEU A 187 -17.39 -9.16 -1.57
CA LEU A 187 -17.72 -7.74 -1.53
C LEU A 187 -18.21 -7.17 -2.87
N TYR A 188 -17.59 -7.56 -3.98
CA TYR A 188 -17.81 -6.88 -5.26
C TYR A 188 -18.53 -7.74 -6.31
N GLY A 189 -18.52 -9.06 -6.15
CA GLY A 189 -18.93 -10.01 -7.19
C GLY A 189 -17.82 -10.31 -8.19
N ALA A 190 -17.90 -11.46 -8.87
CA ALA A 190 -16.80 -12.04 -9.66
C ALA A 190 -16.29 -11.15 -10.81
N GLU A 191 -17.20 -10.42 -11.47
CA GLU A 191 -16.89 -9.62 -12.66
C GLU A 191 -16.42 -8.19 -12.33
N HIS A 192 -16.55 -7.77 -11.07
CA HIS A 192 -16.19 -6.40 -10.71
C HIS A 192 -14.67 -6.25 -10.70
N PRO A 193 -14.11 -5.14 -11.24
CA PRO A 193 -12.66 -4.91 -11.26
C PRO A 193 -11.95 -5.13 -9.91
N PHE A 194 -12.57 -4.84 -8.76
CA PHE A 194 -11.98 -5.01 -7.44
C PHE A 194 -11.91 -6.47 -6.97
N ALA A 195 -12.67 -7.38 -7.58
CA ALA A 195 -12.62 -8.81 -7.31
C ALA A 195 -11.61 -9.57 -8.20
N LEU A 196 -11.12 -8.94 -9.27
CA LEU A 196 -10.23 -9.61 -10.22
C LEU A 196 -8.87 -9.90 -9.57
N THR A 197 -8.47 -11.17 -9.57
CA THR A 197 -7.17 -11.65 -9.11
C THR A 197 -6.56 -12.60 -10.14
N PRO A 198 -5.23 -12.60 -10.34
CA PRO A 198 -4.59 -13.53 -11.27
C PRO A 198 -4.86 -14.99 -10.89
N THR A 199 -5.26 -15.79 -11.88
CA THR A 199 -5.40 -17.25 -11.79
C THR A 199 -4.37 -17.93 -12.69
N GLU A 200 -4.17 -19.23 -12.49
CA GLU A 200 -3.35 -20.04 -13.39
C GLU A 200 -3.80 -19.92 -14.85
N THR A 201 -5.11 -19.94 -15.09
CA THR A 201 -5.71 -19.77 -16.43
C THR A 201 -5.33 -18.43 -17.05
N THR A 202 -5.54 -17.32 -16.34
CA THR A 202 -5.21 -15.98 -16.86
C THR A 202 -3.72 -15.80 -17.06
N VAL A 203 -2.88 -16.33 -16.16
CA VAL A 203 -1.42 -16.26 -16.27
C VAL A 203 -0.88 -17.05 -17.46
N LYS A 204 -1.45 -18.24 -17.71
CA LYS A 204 -1.13 -19.03 -18.91
C LYS A 204 -1.59 -18.34 -20.19
N ALA A 205 -2.71 -17.61 -20.12
CA ALA A 205 -3.28 -16.94 -21.28
C ALA A 205 -2.50 -15.71 -21.74
N VAL A 206 -1.72 -15.04 -20.88
CA VAL A 206 -0.95 -13.84 -21.26
C VAL A 206 0.10 -14.18 -22.32
N THR A 207 0.04 -13.52 -23.47
CA THR A 207 1.03 -13.61 -24.54
C THR A 207 1.99 -12.42 -24.53
N ARG A 208 3.05 -12.50 -25.34
CA ARG A 208 3.98 -11.38 -25.50
C ARG A 208 3.31 -10.18 -26.16
N GLU A 209 2.40 -10.43 -27.10
CA GLU A 209 1.62 -9.40 -27.79
C GLU A 209 0.73 -8.65 -26.80
N ASP A 210 0.12 -9.35 -25.84
CA ASP A 210 -0.65 -8.72 -24.75
C ASP A 210 0.23 -7.81 -23.90
N VAL A 211 1.46 -8.24 -23.57
CA VAL A 211 2.43 -7.43 -22.82
C VAL A 211 2.85 -6.18 -23.58
N VAL A 212 3.13 -6.31 -24.88
CA VAL A 212 3.47 -5.18 -25.76
C VAL A 212 2.28 -4.23 -25.91
N ALA A 213 1.06 -4.77 -26.08
CA ALA A 213 -0.16 -3.99 -26.19
C ALA A 213 -0.43 -3.21 -24.89
N PHE A 214 -0.34 -3.88 -23.74
CA PHE A 214 -0.47 -3.24 -22.43
C PHE A 214 0.57 -2.14 -22.24
N HIS A 215 1.84 -2.39 -22.61
CA HIS A 215 2.89 -1.37 -22.51
C HIS A 215 2.55 -0.13 -23.33
N ASN A 216 2.21 -0.34 -24.61
CA ASN A 216 1.87 0.71 -25.55
C ASN A 216 0.63 1.50 -25.12
N GLU A 217 -0.35 0.84 -24.52
CA GLU A 217 -1.56 1.50 -24.02
C GLU A 217 -1.28 2.26 -22.73
N TYR A 218 -0.62 1.64 -21.76
CA TYR A 218 -0.53 2.13 -20.38
C TYR A 218 0.53 3.22 -20.17
N PHE A 219 1.77 2.99 -20.63
CA PHE A 219 2.92 3.87 -20.34
C PHE A 219 2.95 5.07 -21.30
N LYS A 220 2.06 6.03 -21.05
CA LYS A 220 1.91 7.25 -21.86
C LYS A 220 2.15 8.54 -21.08
N PRO A 221 2.79 9.57 -21.69
CA PRO A 221 3.09 10.83 -21.00
C PRO A 221 1.87 11.56 -20.43
N GLY A 222 0.73 11.56 -21.13
CA GLY A 222 -0.46 12.28 -20.67
C GLY A 222 -1.14 11.67 -19.43
N ARG A 223 -0.72 10.47 -19.01
CA ARG A 223 -1.09 9.84 -17.72
C ARG A 223 -0.02 9.98 -16.64
N ALA A 224 1.15 10.49 -16.99
CA ALA A 224 2.32 10.47 -16.13
C ALA A 224 2.40 11.72 -15.25
N ILE A 225 2.65 11.49 -13.97
CA ILE A 225 3.05 12.49 -12.98
C ILE A 225 4.44 12.10 -12.50
N ILE A 226 5.43 12.90 -12.86
CA ILE A 226 6.83 12.72 -12.51
C ILE A 226 7.10 13.51 -11.25
N THR A 227 7.53 12.84 -10.19
CA THR A 227 7.94 13.48 -8.93
C THR A 227 9.43 13.26 -8.71
N VAL A 228 10.17 14.34 -8.48
CA VAL A 228 11.60 14.32 -8.14
C VAL A 228 11.81 15.06 -6.82
N VAL A 229 12.41 14.39 -5.84
CA VAL A 229 12.66 14.93 -4.50
C VAL A 229 14.11 14.68 -4.11
N GLY A 230 14.85 15.73 -3.73
CA GLY A 230 16.22 15.58 -3.26
C GLY A 230 17.12 16.76 -3.54
N ASP A 231 18.42 16.52 -3.50
CA ASP A 231 19.47 17.52 -3.77
C ASP A 231 19.61 17.77 -5.28
N VAL A 232 18.65 18.51 -5.82
CA VAL A 232 18.52 18.82 -7.25
C VAL A 232 18.04 20.25 -7.46
N ASN A 233 18.22 20.76 -8.68
CA ASN A 233 17.59 21.98 -9.15
C ASN A 233 16.47 21.67 -10.16
N ALA A 234 15.32 22.32 -10.02
CA ALA A 234 14.15 22.06 -10.87
C ALA A 234 14.42 22.25 -12.38
N ALA A 235 15.17 23.29 -12.78
CA ALA A 235 15.46 23.55 -14.19
C ALA A 235 16.41 22.49 -14.78
N SER A 236 17.45 22.11 -14.02
CA SER A 236 18.39 21.05 -14.43
C SER A 236 17.68 19.70 -14.56
N VAL A 237 16.81 19.34 -13.61
CA VAL A 237 16.01 18.11 -13.66
C VAL A 237 15.11 18.08 -14.89
N LYS A 238 14.43 19.19 -15.18
CA LYS A 238 13.57 19.29 -16.37
C LYS A 238 14.37 19.03 -17.65
N GLY A 239 15.54 19.67 -17.80
CA GLY A 239 16.41 19.46 -18.96
C GLY A 239 16.91 18.03 -19.12
N MET A 240 17.28 17.38 -18.00
CA MET A 240 17.69 15.96 -18.00
C MET A 240 16.54 15.04 -18.41
N LEU A 241 15.33 15.28 -17.91
CA LEU A 241 14.14 14.50 -18.26
C LEU A 241 13.71 14.69 -19.71
N ASP A 242 13.69 15.93 -20.20
CA ASP A 242 13.36 16.23 -21.60
C ASP A 242 14.33 15.51 -22.56
N LYS A 243 15.62 15.45 -22.20
CA LYS A 243 16.63 14.71 -22.97
C LYS A 243 16.42 13.19 -22.87
N ALA A 244 16.32 12.64 -21.66
CA ALA A 244 16.24 11.19 -21.45
C ALA A 244 14.94 10.60 -22.01
N LEU A 245 13.84 11.34 -21.97
CA LEU A 245 12.52 10.90 -22.42
C LEU A 245 12.13 11.47 -23.80
N ALA A 246 13.09 11.98 -24.59
CA ALA A 246 12.81 12.56 -25.90
C ALA A 246 12.13 11.58 -26.88
N GLY A 247 12.44 10.28 -26.77
CA GLY A 247 11.79 9.23 -27.56
C GLY A 247 10.40 8.82 -27.08
N TRP A 248 9.92 9.39 -25.97
CA TRP A 248 8.64 9.02 -25.37
C TRP A 248 7.51 9.89 -25.93
N THR A 249 6.88 9.39 -26.99
CA THR A 249 5.84 10.11 -27.74
C THR A 249 4.66 10.53 -26.87
N ALA A 250 4.27 11.80 -26.99
CA ALA A 250 3.09 12.35 -26.34
C ALA A 250 1.82 11.55 -26.66
N GLY A 251 0.89 11.50 -25.71
CA GLY A 251 -0.40 10.83 -25.88
C GLY A 251 -0.91 10.22 -24.58
N GLY A 252 -2.05 9.56 -24.68
CA GLY A 252 -2.76 8.92 -23.56
C GLY A 252 -3.45 9.93 -22.64
N GLU A 253 -4.73 9.73 -22.38
CA GLU A 253 -5.50 10.56 -21.45
C GLU A 253 -5.61 9.88 -20.08
N LYS A 254 -5.66 10.66 -19.00
CA LYS A 254 -5.97 10.12 -17.67
C LYS A 254 -7.30 9.36 -17.75
N PRO A 255 -7.36 8.10 -17.29
CA PRO A 255 -8.58 7.32 -17.41
C PRO A 255 -9.67 7.88 -16.49
N ALA A 256 -10.92 7.61 -16.84
CA ALA A 256 -12.03 7.80 -15.93
C ALA A 256 -12.05 6.69 -14.88
N PHE A 257 -12.29 7.06 -13.61
CA PHE A 257 -12.46 6.11 -12.52
C PHE A 257 -13.95 5.81 -12.36
N LYS A 258 -14.52 5.15 -13.38
CA LYS A 258 -15.91 4.70 -13.37
C LYS A 258 -15.94 3.20 -13.09
N TYR A 259 -16.46 2.83 -11.95
CA TYR A 259 -16.64 1.45 -11.56
C TYR A 259 -18.12 1.06 -11.63
N PRO A 260 -18.44 -0.21 -11.93
CA PRO A 260 -19.76 -0.75 -11.65
C PRO A 260 -20.11 -0.51 -10.18
N ALA A 261 -21.39 -0.37 -9.87
CA ALA A 261 -21.81 -0.40 -8.48
C ALA A 261 -21.42 -1.76 -7.87
N PRO A 262 -20.99 -1.81 -6.59
CA PRO A 262 -20.85 -3.06 -5.88
C PRO A 262 -22.14 -3.87 -5.94
N SER A 263 -22.04 -5.18 -5.72
CA SER A 263 -23.21 -6.04 -5.62
C SER A 263 -24.19 -5.50 -4.56
N ALA A 264 -25.50 -5.66 -4.81
CA ALA A 264 -26.52 -5.19 -3.88
C ALA A 264 -26.26 -5.73 -2.47
N ALA A 265 -26.45 -4.87 -1.46
CA ALA A 265 -26.30 -5.23 -0.06
C ALA A 265 -27.18 -6.46 0.26
N ARG A 266 -26.60 -7.42 0.96
CA ARG A 266 -27.28 -8.63 1.44
C ARG A 266 -27.23 -8.62 2.95
N ALA A 267 -28.19 -9.27 3.59
CA ALA A 267 -28.14 -9.47 5.03
C ALA A 267 -26.81 -10.12 5.44
N THR A 268 -26.26 -9.71 6.58
CA THR A 268 -25.00 -10.22 7.15
C THR A 268 -24.95 -11.74 7.11
N ALA A 269 -23.85 -12.28 6.57
CA ALA A 269 -23.61 -13.71 6.43
C ALA A 269 -22.14 -14.05 6.75
N ILE A 270 -21.93 -15.28 7.24
CA ILE A 270 -20.60 -15.87 7.42
C ILE A 270 -20.29 -16.74 6.21
N TYR A 271 -19.34 -16.32 5.40
CA TYR A 271 -18.78 -17.07 4.29
C TYR A 271 -17.59 -17.89 4.77
N LEU A 272 -17.77 -19.19 4.87
CA LEU A 272 -16.79 -20.11 5.43
C LEU A 272 -16.11 -20.91 4.31
N VAL A 273 -14.79 -20.86 4.26
CA VAL A 273 -13.95 -21.65 3.34
C VAL A 273 -13.16 -22.66 4.15
N ASP A 274 -13.26 -23.93 3.75
CA ASP A 274 -12.53 -25.00 4.43
C ASP A 274 -11.04 -24.99 4.09
N LYS A 275 -10.21 -24.97 5.13
CA LYS A 275 -8.77 -25.22 5.08
C LYS A 275 -8.43 -26.28 6.14
N PRO A 276 -8.48 -27.57 5.78
CA PRO A 276 -8.20 -28.65 6.72
C PRO A 276 -6.82 -28.50 7.38
N GLY A 277 -6.77 -28.74 8.70
CA GLY A 277 -5.54 -28.68 9.49
C GLY A 277 -4.96 -27.28 9.68
N ALA A 278 -5.72 -26.22 9.39
CA ALA A 278 -5.27 -24.86 9.66
C ALA A 278 -5.19 -24.61 11.18
N ALA A 279 -3.98 -24.27 11.66
CA ALA A 279 -3.75 -23.93 13.07
C ALA A 279 -4.38 -22.58 13.48
N GLN A 280 -4.62 -21.71 12.50
CA GLN A 280 -5.29 -20.43 12.68
C GLN A 280 -6.38 -20.26 11.61
N SER A 281 -7.44 -19.55 11.98
CA SER A 281 -8.44 -19.05 11.05
C SER A 281 -8.13 -17.61 10.67
N VAL A 282 -8.25 -17.30 9.39
CA VAL A 282 -8.17 -15.92 8.88
C VAL A 282 -9.57 -15.33 8.86
N VAL A 283 -9.78 -14.24 9.59
CA VAL A 283 -11.07 -13.56 9.68
C VAL A 283 -10.99 -12.21 8.96
N SER A 284 -11.92 -11.97 8.03
CA SER A 284 -12.05 -10.72 7.29
C SER A 284 -13.50 -10.24 7.32
N ILE A 285 -13.75 -9.09 7.93
CA ILE A 285 -15.10 -8.54 8.16
C ILE A 285 -15.17 -7.15 7.52
N GLY A 286 -16.15 -6.90 6.65
CA GLY A 286 -16.33 -5.55 6.12
C GLY A 286 -17.19 -5.40 4.89
N LEU A 287 -16.99 -4.26 4.23
CA LEU A 287 -17.88 -3.68 3.21
C LEU A 287 -17.05 -2.88 2.20
N PRO A 288 -17.56 -2.64 0.98
CA PRO A 288 -17.04 -1.60 0.11
C PRO A 288 -17.02 -0.25 0.84
N GLY A 289 -15.88 0.46 0.76
CA GLY A 289 -15.69 1.75 1.44
C GLY A 289 -15.85 2.96 0.52
N PRO A 290 -15.77 4.19 1.06
CA PRO A 290 -15.86 5.41 0.27
C PRO A 290 -14.56 5.73 -0.47
N PRO A 291 -14.63 6.59 -1.51
CA PRO A 291 -13.44 7.14 -2.12
C PRO A 291 -12.67 8.07 -1.17
N ARG A 292 -11.38 8.27 -1.47
CA ARG A 292 -10.42 9.04 -0.68
C ARG A 292 -10.82 10.50 -0.45
N ASN A 293 -11.56 11.09 -1.38
CA ASN A 293 -12.01 12.48 -1.35
C ASN A 293 -13.38 12.68 -0.67
N THR A 294 -13.92 11.65 -0.01
CA THR A 294 -15.14 11.77 0.80
C THR A 294 -15.00 12.91 1.84
N PRO A 295 -16.04 13.72 2.09
CA PRO A 295 -16.00 14.74 3.14
C PRO A 295 -15.85 14.14 4.54
N ASP A 296 -16.18 12.85 4.69
CA ASP A 296 -16.10 12.11 5.95
C ASP A 296 -14.68 11.56 6.25
N PHE A 297 -13.69 11.85 5.40
CA PHE A 297 -12.37 11.21 5.46
C PHE A 297 -11.69 11.37 6.83
N MET A 298 -11.66 12.58 7.38
CA MET A 298 -11.01 12.86 8.67
C MET A 298 -11.71 12.12 9.82
N ALA A 299 -13.05 12.08 9.80
CA ALA A 299 -13.84 11.36 10.80
C ALA A 299 -13.61 9.85 10.71
N LEU A 300 -13.47 9.30 9.49
CA LEU A 300 -13.12 7.91 9.26
C LEU A 300 -11.72 7.54 9.75
N GLU A 301 -10.73 8.43 9.59
CA GLU A 301 -9.38 8.21 10.14
C GLU A 301 -9.40 8.15 11.67
N VAL A 302 -10.09 9.09 12.33
CA VAL A 302 -10.23 9.09 13.80
C VAL A 302 -11.00 7.86 14.28
N MET A 303 -12.13 7.53 13.64
CA MET A 303 -12.91 6.32 13.95
C MET A 303 -12.05 5.07 13.82
N ASN A 304 -11.31 4.94 12.71
CA ASN A 304 -10.49 3.76 12.47
C ASN A 304 -9.36 3.65 13.48
N PHE A 305 -8.70 4.77 13.84
CA PHE A 305 -7.65 4.78 14.85
C PHE A 305 -8.15 4.18 16.18
N ILE A 306 -9.33 4.61 16.63
CA ILE A 306 -9.96 4.12 17.87
C ILE A 306 -10.33 2.64 17.74
N LEU A 307 -10.92 2.23 16.61
CA LEU A 307 -11.43 0.88 16.41
C LEU A 307 -10.32 -0.17 16.28
N GLY A 308 -9.41 0.00 15.32
CA GLY A 308 -8.46 -1.04 14.90
C GLY A 308 -7.19 -0.54 14.20
N GLY A 309 -7.02 0.77 14.05
CA GLY A 309 -5.93 1.38 13.29
C GLY A 309 -4.64 1.59 14.08
N HIS A 310 -4.63 1.25 15.37
CA HIS A 310 -3.48 1.37 16.26
C HIS A 310 -3.32 0.13 17.14
N PHE A 311 -2.14 -0.08 17.70
CA PHE A 311 -1.85 -1.25 18.53
C PHE A 311 -2.69 -1.29 19.83
N GLN A 312 -3.00 -0.13 20.41
CA GLN A 312 -3.85 0.01 21.60
C GLN A 312 -5.33 0.27 21.26
N SER A 313 -5.73 0.07 20.00
CA SER A 313 -7.12 0.23 19.58
C SER A 313 -8.04 -0.78 20.25
N ARG A 314 -9.35 -0.51 20.23
CA ARG A 314 -10.38 -1.35 20.86
C ARG A 314 -10.27 -2.83 20.46
N LEU A 315 -10.08 -3.11 19.17
CA LEU A 315 -9.95 -4.47 18.66
C LEU A 315 -8.72 -5.20 19.20
N ASN A 316 -7.54 -4.56 19.20
CA ASN A 316 -6.34 -5.19 19.73
C ASN A 316 -6.38 -5.33 21.25
N ALA A 317 -6.80 -4.29 21.98
CA ALA A 317 -6.92 -4.35 23.43
C ALA A 317 -7.81 -5.53 23.87
N ASN A 318 -8.96 -5.70 23.23
CA ASN A 318 -9.86 -6.82 23.52
C ASN A 318 -9.26 -8.17 23.05
N ILE A 319 -9.07 -8.36 21.74
CA ILE A 319 -8.85 -9.69 21.17
C ILE A 319 -7.42 -10.20 21.43
N ARG A 320 -6.43 -9.30 21.43
CA ARG A 320 -5.02 -9.66 21.66
C ARG A 320 -4.66 -9.58 23.14
N GLU A 321 -4.93 -8.45 23.81
CA GLU A 321 -4.40 -8.22 25.17
C GLU A 321 -5.25 -8.88 26.25
N GLU A 322 -6.56 -8.68 26.24
CA GLU A 322 -7.46 -9.26 27.25
C GLU A 322 -7.72 -10.76 27.01
N LYS A 323 -7.94 -11.15 25.75
CA LYS A 323 -8.36 -12.51 25.41
C LYS A 323 -7.24 -13.44 24.97
N GLY A 324 -6.17 -12.92 24.39
CA GLY A 324 -5.07 -13.72 23.84
C GLY A 324 -5.50 -14.64 22.68
N TYR A 325 -6.55 -14.30 21.92
CA TYR A 325 -7.05 -15.13 20.81
C TYR A 325 -6.25 -14.94 19.52
N SER A 326 -5.54 -13.83 19.41
CA SER A 326 -4.72 -13.46 18.25
C SER A 326 -3.43 -12.79 18.71
N TYR A 327 -2.39 -12.88 17.88
CA TYR A 327 -1.20 -12.05 18.04
C TYR A 327 -1.47 -10.56 17.75
N GLY A 328 -2.45 -10.28 16.89
CA GLY A 328 -2.84 -8.93 16.51
C GLY A 328 -3.94 -8.94 15.46
N VAL A 329 -4.89 -8.02 15.64
CA VAL A 329 -6.00 -7.78 14.70
C VAL A 329 -6.00 -6.30 14.34
N ASN A 330 -6.64 -5.91 13.24
CA ASN A 330 -6.70 -4.50 12.87
C ASN A 330 -8.00 -4.15 12.15
N SER A 331 -8.20 -2.86 11.93
CA SER A 331 -9.17 -2.37 10.95
C SER A 331 -8.58 -1.26 10.08
N GLY A 332 -9.10 -1.11 8.88
CA GLY A 332 -8.69 -0.05 7.97
C GLY A 332 -9.60 0.14 6.79
N PHE A 333 -9.49 1.32 6.18
CA PHE A 333 -10.08 1.63 4.88
C PHE A 333 -8.98 1.63 3.81
N SER A 334 -9.25 0.96 2.71
CA SER A 334 -8.41 1.03 1.51
C SER A 334 -8.85 2.20 0.64
N PHE A 335 -8.43 3.42 1.00
CA PHE A 335 -8.83 4.60 0.26
C PHE A 335 -8.18 4.70 -1.12
N GLY A 336 -9.00 5.02 -2.12
CA GLY A 336 -8.61 5.28 -3.50
C GLY A 336 -9.69 6.09 -4.21
N LYS A 337 -9.73 6.10 -5.54
CA LYS A 337 -10.83 6.72 -6.30
C LYS A 337 -12.08 5.83 -6.36
N GLY A 338 -11.90 4.51 -6.23
CA GLY A 338 -12.96 3.52 -6.22
C GLY A 338 -13.44 3.12 -4.83
N PRO A 339 -14.35 2.14 -4.78
CA PRO A 339 -14.99 1.69 -3.54
C PRO A 339 -14.11 0.72 -2.75
N GLY A 340 -12.85 1.06 -2.47
CA GLY A 340 -11.94 0.16 -1.75
C GLY A 340 -12.44 -0.17 -0.34
N PRO A 341 -12.20 -1.39 0.19
CA PRO A 341 -12.97 -1.89 1.32
C PRO A 341 -12.61 -1.23 2.65
N PHE A 342 -13.60 -1.13 3.54
CA PHE A 342 -13.37 -1.25 4.98
C PHE A 342 -13.15 -2.72 5.31
N THR A 343 -12.15 -3.02 6.13
CA THR A 343 -11.89 -4.37 6.63
C THR A 343 -11.49 -4.29 8.10
N ALA A 344 -12.09 -5.15 8.93
CA ALA A 344 -11.63 -5.50 10.27
C ALA A 344 -11.30 -7.00 10.29
N GLY A 345 -10.18 -7.40 10.89
CA GLY A 345 -9.77 -8.80 10.82
C GLY A 345 -8.37 -9.09 11.31
N GLY A 346 -7.96 -10.34 11.11
CA GLY A 346 -6.65 -10.87 11.48
C GLY A 346 -6.65 -12.39 11.62
N ASP A 347 -5.50 -12.93 11.99
CA ASP A 347 -5.32 -14.37 12.22
C ASP A 347 -5.68 -14.71 13.67
N VAL A 348 -6.57 -15.68 13.85
CA VAL A 348 -7.08 -16.12 15.16
C VAL A 348 -6.75 -17.59 15.36
N VAL A 349 -6.39 -18.00 16.59
CA VAL A 349 -6.24 -19.42 16.92
C VAL A 349 -7.53 -20.18 16.61
N SER A 350 -7.46 -21.29 15.86
CA SER A 350 -8.66 -21.96 15.33
C SER A 350 -9.70 -22.32 16.38
N ASP A 351 -9.28 -22.78 17.57
CA ASP A 351 -10.18 -23.12 18.69
C ASP A 351 -10.85 -21.90 19.35
N LYS A 352 -10.51 -20.69 18.90
CA LYS A 352 -11.05 -19.40 19.38
C LYS A 352 -11.75 -18.61 18.29
N THR A 353 -11.97 -19.17 17.10
CA THR A 353 -12.54 -18.45 15.95
C THR A 353 -13.94 -17.92 16.23
N ASP A 354 -14.81 -18.71 16.85
CA ASP A 354 -16.15 -18.31 17.27
C ASP A 354 -16.13 -17.23 18.35
N ALA A 355 -15.32 -17.44 19.40
CA ALA A 355 -15.16 -16.48 20.49
C ALA A 355 -14.57 -15.15 20.01
N ALA A 356 -13.58 -15.18 19.12
CA ALA A 356 -13.02 -13.98 18.52
C ALA A 356 -14.04 -13.27 17.62
N LEU A 357 -14.85 -14.00 16.85
CA LEU A 357 -15.91 -13.39 16.06
C LEU A 357 -16.93 -12.66 16.94
N VAL A 358 -17.31 -13.23 18.08
CA VAL A 358 -18.16 -12.56 19.08
C VAL A 358 -17.52 -11.25 19.54
N GLU A 359 -16.22 -11.24 19.86
CA GLU A 359 -15.51 -10.04 20.31
C GLU A 359 -15.32 -9.00 19.18
N PHE A 360 -15.08 -9.42 17.94
CA PHE A 360 -15.09 -8.52 16.77
C PHE A 360 -16.45 -7.82 16.65
N MET A 361 -17.54 -8.59 16.67
CA MET A 361 -18.89 -8.02 16.55
C MET A 361 -19.27 -7.14 17.74
N LYS A 362 -18.78 -7.45 18.95
CA LYS A 362 -18.93 -6.60 20.13
C LYS A 362 -18.25 -5.25 19.93
N GLU A 363 -17.02 -5.21 19.45
CA GLU A 363 -16.30 -3.94 19.23
C GLU A 363 -16.88 -3.12 18.07
N LEU A 364 -17.34 -3.78 17.00
CA LEU A 364 -18.05 -3.13 15.90
C LEU A 364 -19.39 -2.53 16.37
N ARG A 365 -20.17 -3.25 17.18
CA ARG A 365 -21.37 -2.68 17.85
C ARG A 365 -21.00 -1.57 18.84
N GLY A 366 -19.85 -1.71 19.49
CA GLY A 366 -19.29 -0.72 20.40
C GLY A 366 -19.08 0.63 19.72
N ILE A 367 -18.35 0.66 18.59
CA ILE A 367 -18.11 1.90 17.83
C ILE A 367 -19.40 2.45 17.19
N HIS A 368 -20.42 1.61 16.97
CA HIS A 368 -21.78 1.99 16.57
C HIS A 368 -22.63 2.66 17.67
N GLY A 369 -22.09 2.80 18.88
CA GLY A 369 -22.78 3.43 20.02
C GLY A 369 -23.20 2.46 21.12
N GLY A 370 -22.93 1.16 20.99
CA GLY A 370 -23.09 0.20 22.08
C GLY A 370 -22.12 0.45 23.24
N ARG A 371 -21.03 1.18 22.99
CA ARG A 371 -20.09 1.67 24.00
C ARG A 371 -19.69 3.10 23.66
N ALA A 372 -19.94 4.03 24.58
CA ALA A 372 -19.58 5.43 24.41
C ALA A 372 -18.09 5.60 24.07
N ILE A 373 -17.79 6.58 23.22
CA ILE A 373 -16.40 6.98 22.91
C ILE A 373 -15.89 7.85 24.05
N SER A 374 -14.79 7.47 24.68
CA SER A 374 -14.22 8.22 25.80
C SER A 374 -13.49 9.48 25.33
N ASP A 375 -13.28 10.44 26.22
CA ASP A 375 -12.46 11.62 25.90
C ASP A 375 -10.99 11.26 25.69
N GLU A 376 -10.51 10.23 26.39
CA GLU A 376 -9.16 9.70 26.24
C GLU A 376 -8.94 9.07 24.86
N GLU A 377 -9.90 8.28 24.36
CA GLU A 377 -9.84 7.72 23.00
C GLU A 377 -9.80 8.83 21.94
N MET A 378 -10.63 9.86 22.09
CA MET A 378 -10.62 11.01 21.17
C MET A 378 -9.31 11.78 21.23
N THR A 379 -8.80 12.05 22.43
CA THR A 379 -7.55 12.80 22.62
C THR A 379 -6.39 12.01 22.03
N THR A 380 -6.26 10.73 22.38
CA THR A 380 -5.20 9.85 21.89
C THR A 380 -5.24 9.75 20.36
N ALA A 381 -6.42 9.57 19.77
CA ALA A 381 -6.55 9.48 18.31
C ALA A 381 -6.15 10.77 17.61
N ARG A 382 -6.64 11.92 18.07
CA ARG A 382 -6.31 13.23 17.48
C ARG A 382 -4.82 13.52 17.63
N ASP A 383 -4.28 13.38 18.83
CA ASP A 383 -2.87 13.68 19.10
C ASP A 383 -1.96 12.76 18.29
N SER A 384 -2.24 11.47 18.23
CA SER A 384 -1.42 10.52 17.45
C SER A 384 -1.45 10.82 15.96
N LEU A 385 -2.63 11.09 15.38
CA LEU A 385 -2.76 11.42 13.96
C LEU A 385 -2.07 12.74 13.61
N ILE A 386 -2.19 13.75 14.47
CA ILE A 386 -1.58 15.06 14.28
C ILE A 386 -0.06 15.00 14.45
N GLN A 387 0.41 14.38 15.54
CA GLN A 387 1.82 14.30 15.88
C GLN A 387 2.59 13.33 14.98
N GLY A 388 1.91 12.35 14.37
CA GLY A 388 2.49 11.45 13.36
C GLY A 388 2.55 12.05 11.96
N LEU A 389 1.88 13.18 11.68
CA LEU A 389 1.89 13.80 10.35
C LEU A 389 3.31 14.20 9.88
N PRO A 390 4.18 14.82 10.72
CA PRO A 390 5.54 15.18 10.32
C PRO A 390 6.37 14.01 9.80
N ASP A 391 6.15 12.79 10.31
CA ASP A 391 6.89 11.59 9.88
C ASP A 391 6.70 11.27 8.39
N ARG A 392 5.57 11.67 7.80
CA ARG A 392 5.33 11.55 6.36
C ARG A 392 6.35 12.31 5.50
N PHE A 393 6.97 13.35 6.06
CA PHE A 393 7.94 14.20 5.36
C PHE A 393 9.39 13.90 5.76
N SER A 394 9.63 12.89 6.60
CA SER A 394 10.96 12.56 7.11
C SER A 394 11.90 11.97 6.04
N THR A 395 11.36 11.31 5.02
CA THR A 395 12.13 10.67 3.92
C THR A 395 11.85 11.32 2.55
N LEU A 396 12.79 11.20 1.60
CA LEU A 396 12.59 11.69 0.22
C LEU A 396 11.37 11.04 -0.45
N GLY A 397 11.23 9.72 -0.29
CA GLY A 397 10.09 8.97 -0.80
C GLY A 397 8.77 9.39 -0.14
N GLY A 398 8.77 9.61 1.18
CA GLY A 398 7.58 10.09 1.92
C GLY A 398 7.10 11.46 1.46
N ILE A 399 8.03 12.40 1.22
CA ILE A 399 7.71 13.71 0.61
C ILE A 399 7.09 13.50 -0.78
N GLY A 400 7.74 12.70 -1.64
CA GLY A 400 7.27 12.48 -3.00
C GLY A 400 5.87 11.87 -3.04
N GLN A 401 5.61 10.86 -2.21
CA GLN A 401 4.30 10.23 -2.09
C GLN A 401 3.23 11.16 -1.52
N SER A 402 3.60 12.00 -0.55
CA SER A 402 2.67 12.99 0.03
C SER A 402 2.25 14.01 -1.02
N ILE A 403 3.19 14.59 -1.77
CA ILE A 403 2.87 15.53 -2.85
C ILE A 403 2.05 14.83 -3.93
N LEU A 404 2.49 13.65 -4.40
CA LEU A 404 1.78 12.86 -5.40
C LEU A 404 0.33 12.58 -5.00
N SER A 405 0.07 12.25 -3.73
CA SER A 405 -1.28 11.98 -3.21
C SER A 405 -2.24 13.15 -3.44
N LEU A 406 -1.75 14.40 -3.36
CA LEU A 406 -2.57 15.59 -3.63
C LEU A 406 -3.10 15.59 -5.07
N TYR A 407 -2.24 15.26 -6.03
CA TYR A 407 -2.59 15.22 -7.45
C TYR A 407 -3.34 13.95 -7.84
N LEU A 408 -2.99 12.81 -7.23
CA LEU A 408 -3.62 11.53 -7.55
C LEU A 408 -5.07 11.51 -7.04
N ASN A 409 -5.33 12.06 -5.86
CA ASN A 409 -6.65 12.02 -5.21
C ASN A 409 -7.44 13.33 -5.31
N ASP A 410 -7.00 14.27 -6.14
CA ASP A 410 -7.66 15.57 -6.37
C ASP A 410 -7.89 16.35 -5.05
N LEU A 411 -6.88 16.35 -4.15
CA LEU A 411 -6.95 17.03 -2.86
C LEU A 411 -6.50 18.51 -2.97
N PRO A 412 -6.99 19.39 -2.09
CA PRO A 412 -6.49 20.76 -1.98
C PRO A 412 -4.97 20.81 -1.74
N MET A 413 -4.28 21.78 -2.35
CA MET A 413 -2.81 21.90 -2.23
C MET A 413 -2.34 22.26 -0.81
N ASP A 414 -3.24 22.81 0.01
CA ASP A 414 -3.03 23.14 1.42
C ASP A 414 -3.52 22.03 2.38
N TYR A 415 -3.83 20.83 1.85
CA TYR A 415 -4.40 19.72 2.60
C TYR A 415 -3.60 19.38 3.86
N TYR A 416 -2.28 19.25 3.75
CA TYR A 416 -1.44 18.86 4.90
C TYR A 416 -1.28 19.98 5.93
N GLN A 417 -1.35 21.24 5.52
CA GLN A 417 -1.37 22.39 6.43
C GLN A 417 -2.68 22.43 7.22
N ASN A 418 -3.81 22.11 6.58
CA ASN A 418 -5.13 22.09 7.21
C ASN A 418 -5.46 20.77 7.91
N TYR A 419 -4.68 19.70 7.70
CA TYR A 419 -4.92 18.38 8.26
C TYR A 419 -5.05 18.41 9.80
N PRO A 420 -4.14 19.05 10.56
CA PRO A 420 -4.29 19.11 12.02
C PRO A 420 -5.59 19.76 12.47
N LYS A 421 -5.95 20.88 11.86
CA LYS A 421 -7.21 21.58 12.14
C LYS A 421 -8.42 20.68 11.83
N GLY A 422 -8.38 19.96 10.70
CA GLY A 422 -9.42 19.02 10.30
C GLY A 422 -9.61 17.89 11.31
N ILE A 423 -8.52 17.24 11.74
CA ILE A 423 -8.57 16.17 12.74
C ILE A 423 -9.01 16.68 14.11
N SER A 424 -8.50 17.82 14.58
CA SER A 424 -8.91 18.42 15.86
C SER A 424 -10.41 18.77 15.91
N ALA A 425 -11.01 19.09 14.77
CA ALA A 425 -12.44 19.44 14.68
C ALA A 425 -13.39 18.22 14.73
N VAL A 426 -12.90 17.01 14.48
CA VAL A 426 -13.74 15.78 14.47
C VAL A 426 -14.32 15.53 15.85
N THR A 427 -15.65 15.47 15.98
CA THR A 427 -16.34 15.22 17.26
C THR A 427 -16.64 13.74 17.49
N LYS A 428 -17.07 13.37 18.71
CA LYS A 428 -17.57 12.01 19.00
C LYS A 428 -18.81 11.67 18.16
N ASP A 429 -19.67 12.65 17.93
CA ASP A 429 -20.86 12.49 17.10
C ASP A 429 -20.50 12.25 15.63
N ASP A 430 -19.44 12.89 15.13
CA ASP A 430 -18.91 12.59 13.80
C ASP A 430 -18.42 11.15 13.69
N VAL A 431 -17.65 10.68 14.69
CA VAL A 431 -17.17 9.28 14.74
C VAL A 431 -18.34 8.30 14.76
N LEU A 432 -19.34 8.54 15.61
CA LEU A 432 -20.55 7.70 15.70
C LEU A 432 -21.34 7.70 14.38
N ARG A 433 -21.49 8.87 13.76
CA ARG A 433 -22.19 9.04 12.49
C ARG A 433 -21.50 8.27 11.36
N VAL A 434 -20.17 8.39 11.23
CA VAL A 434 -19.44 7.68 10.17
C VAL A 434 -19.37 6.18 10.43
N ALA A 435 -19.30 5.74 11.69
CA ALA A 435 -19.41 4.33 12.04
C ALA A 435 -20.73 3.76 11.51
N LYS A 436 -21.86 4.36 11.91
CA LYS A 436 -23.20 3.94 11.46
C LYS A 436 -23.38 3.98 9.94
N LYS A 437 -22.77 4.97 9.27
CA LYS A 437 -22.91 5.16 7.82
C LYS A 437 -22.07 4.16 7.00
N TYR A 438 -20.87 3.83 7.45
CA TYR A 438 -19.89 3.09 6.64
C TYR A 438 -19.61 1.66 7.13
N VAL A 439 -20.06 1.30 8.33
CA VAL A 439 -19.87 -0.03 8.92
C VAL A 439 -21.23 -0.66 9.19
N ASP A 440 -22.09 -0.74 8.17
CA ASP A 440 -23.45 -1.26 8.29
C ASP A 440 -23.48 -2.73 8.76
N LEU A 441 -23.83 -2.93 10.04
CA LEU A 441 -23.78 -4.25 10.70
C LEU A 441 -24.88 -5.20 10.24
N ASP A 442 -25.93 -4.70 9.60
CA ASP A 442 -27.03 -5.51 9.08
C ASP A 442 -26.68 -6.10 7.70
N HIS A 443 -25.65 -5.55 7.04
CA HIS A 443 -25.21 -5.96 5.71
C HIS A 443 -23.71 -6.30 5.59
N ILE A 444 -23.00 -6.38 6.72
CA ILE A 444 -21.55 -6.61 6.74
C ILE A 444 -21.21 -8.04 6.31
N ASN A 445 -20.14 -8.19 5.53
CA ASN A 445 -19.71 -9.52 5.08
C ASN A 445 -18.64 -10.06 6.01
N ILE A 446 -18.78 -11.32 6.45
CA ILE A 446 -17.81 -12.00 7.30
C ILE A 446 -17.22 -13.17 6.50
N VAL A 447 -15.94 -13.12 6.14
CA VAL A 447 -15.24 -14.23 5.49
C VAL A 447 -14.30 -14.88 6.48
N ILE A 448 -14.39 -16.19 6.63
CA ILE A 448 -13.53 -16.99 7.51
C ILE A 448 -12.91 -18.12 6.70
N VAL A 449 -11.59 -18.23 6.75
CA VAL A 449 -10.83 -19.35 6.17
C VAL A 449 -10.14 -20.11 7.30
N GLY A 450 -10.50 -21.36 7.53
CA GLY A 450 -9.97 -22.17 8.63
C GLY A 450 -10.41 -23.62 8.54
N ASP A 451 -10.02 -24.47 9.50
CA ASP A 451 -10.41 -25.87 9.53
C ASP A 451 -11.92 -25.98 9.82
N ARG A 452 -12.72 -26.19 8.77
CA ARG A 452 -14.18 -26.18 8.85
C ARG A 452 -14.69 -27.19 9.87
N LYS A 453 -14.02 -28.34 9.99
CA LYS A 453 -14.42 -29.43 10.88
C LYS A 453 -14.44 -28.97 12.35
N SER A 454 -13.51 -28.12 12.75
CA SER A 454 -13.44 -27.62 14.13
C SER A 454 -14.27 -26.37 14.34
N ILE A 455 -14.40 -25.49 13.35
CA ILE A 455 -14.97 -24.14 13.55
C ILE A 455 -16.44 -23.99 13.14
N GLU A 456 -16.98 -24.81 12.23
CA GLU A 456 -18.35 -24.60 11.70
C GLU A 456 -19.42 -24.74 12.79
N GLY A 457 -19.36 -25.79 13.61
CA GLY A 457 -20.32 -26.02 14.70
C GLY A 457 -20.34 -24.88 15.72
N PRO A 458 -19.20 -24.51 16.32
CA PRO A 458 -19.09 -23.36 17.21
C PRO A 458 -19.57 -22.05 16.58
N LEU A 459 -19.20 -21.77 15.32
CA LEU A 459 -19.67 -20.58 14.61
C LEU A 459 -21.19 -20.55 14.47
N LYS A 460 -21.83 -21.67 14.13
CA LYS A 460 -23.31 -21.76 14.08
C LYS A 460 -23.93 -21.49 15.45
N ALA A 461 -23.33 -22.01 16.51
CA ALA A 461 -23.84 -21.84 17.88
C ALA A 461 -23.81 -20.38 18.35
N THR A 462 -22.97 -19.51 17.77
CA THR A 462 -22.95 -18.07 18.10
C THR A 462 -24.24 -17.34 17.73
N GLY A 463 -24.99 -17.83 16.73
CA GLY A 463 -26.18 -17.17 16.21
C GLY A 463 -25.94 -15.79 15.57
N ILE A 464 -24.68 -15.44 15.24
CA ILE A 464 -24.34 -14.12 14.69
C ILE A 464 -24.93 -13.91 13.30
N ALA A 465 -24.83 -14.91 12.43
CA ALA A 465 -25.31 -14.87 11.05
C ALA A 465 -25.38 -16.27 10.43
N PRO A 466 -26.20 -16.47 9.37
CA PRO A 466 -26.21 -17.71 8.61
C PRO A 466 -24.85 -18.00 7.97
N ILE A 467 -24.48 -19.28 7.90
CA ILE A 467 -23.22 -19.73 7.27
C ILE A 467 -23.47 -20.15 5.81
N VAL A 468 -22.67 -19.61 4.91
CA VAL A 468 -22.57 -19.99 3.49
C VAL A 468 -21.21 -20.62 3.26
N ILE A 469 -21.19 -21.85 2.76
CA ILE A 469 -19.93 -22.56 2.46
C ILE A 469 -19.46 -22.18 1.06
N LEU A 470 -18.20 -21.75 0.96
CA LEU A 470 -17.54 -21.43 -0.30
C LEU A 470 -16.32 -22.33 -0.54
N ASP A 471 -15.97 -22.55 -1.80
CA ASP A 471 -14.66 -23.11 -2.18
C ASP A 471 -13.54 -22.04 -2.10
N ALA A 472 -12.31 -22.44 -2.41
CA ALA A 472 -11.14 -21.57 -2.35
C ALA A 472 -11.17 -20.45 -3.42
N GLU A 473 -12.04 -20.57 -4.41
CA GLU A 473 -12.31 -19.62 -5.48
C GLU A 473 -13.46 -18.66 -5.11
N GLY A 474 -14.17 -18.90 -4.01
CA GLY A 474 -15.29 -18.09 -3.54
C GLY A 474 -16.62 -18.43 -4.21
N MET A 475 -16.76 -19.63 -4.75
CA MET A 475 -18.02 -20.15 -5.31
C MET A 475 -18.78 -20.96 -4.24
N PRO A 476 -20.12 -20.87 -4.20
CA PRO A 476 -20.93 -21.70 -3.30
C PRO A 476 -20.71 -23.19 -3.54
N GLN A 477 -20.41 -23.94 -2.47
CA GLN A 477 -20.42 -25.40 -2.52
C GLN A 477 -21.86 -25.90 -2.47
N LYS A 478 -22.22 -26.80 -3.39
CA LYS A 478 -23.54 -27.44 -3.44
C LYS A 478 -23.72 -28.48 -2.35
#